data_AF-Q8DSG7-F1
#
_entry.id   AF-Q8DSG7-F1
#
_cell.length_a   1.000
_cell.length_b   1.000
_cell.length_c   1.000
_cell.angle_alpha   90.00
_cell.angle_beta   90.00
_cell.angle_gamma   90.00
#
_symmetry.space_group_name_H-M   'P 1'
#
loop_
_entity.id
_entity.type
_entity.pdbx_description
1 polymer ?
#
loop_
_entity_poly.entity_id
_entity_poly.type
_entity_poly.pdbx_seq_one_letter_code
_entity_poly.pdbx_strand_id
1 'polypeptide(L)' 'MYRWIQEYEKYGERAFPGQGSALRHAQFELKKLEKENKILQEELALRGSVRITQELY' A
#
# COMPACT_ATOMS: atom_id res chain seq x y z
N MET A 1 -8.02 -4.47 -33.56
CA MET A 1 -6.65 -5.00 -33.47
C MET A 1 -5.58 -3.92 -33.17
N TYR A 2 -5.77 -2.65 -33.58
CA TYR A 2 -4.73 -1.60 -33.48
C TYR A 2 -4.54 -0.92 -32.11
N ARG A 3 -5.50 -1.04 -31.17
CA ARG A 3 -5.42 -0.30 -29.90
C ARG A 3 -4.21 -0.70 -29.05
N TRP A 4 -3.89 -2.00 -28.98
CA TRP A 4 -2.76 -2.50 -28.20
C TRP A 4 -1.41 -2.08 -28.80
N ILE A 5 -1.33 -1.94 -30.12
CA ILE A 5 -0.13 -1.50 -30.83
C ILE A 5 0.16 -0.03 -30.50
N GLN A 6 -0.87 0.83 -30.55
CA GLN A 6 -0.73 2.25 -30.19
C GLN A 6 -0.39 2.45 -28.71
N GLU A 7 -0.98 1.64 -27.82
CA GLU A 7 -0.66 1.68 -26.39
C GLU A 7 0.80 1.29 -26.14
N TYR A 8 1.30 0.26 -26.83
CA TYR A 8 2.70 -0.19 -26.73
C TYR A 8 3.68 0.80 -27.35
N GLU A 9 3.38 1.40 -28.50
CA GLU A 9 4.23 2.47 -29.08
C GLU A 9 4.35 3.68 -28.13
N LYS A 10 3.27 4.02 -27.42
CA LYS A 10 3.23 5.18 -26.54
C LYS A 10 3.87 4.93 -25.17
N TYR A 11 3.68 3.74 -24.59
CA TYR A 11 4.07 3.45 -23.21
C TYR A 11 5.09 2.32 -23.07
N GLY A 12 5.47 1.66 -24.17
CA GLY A 12 6.39 0.53 -24.21
C GLY A 12 5.91 -0.63 -23.34
N GLU A 13 6.84 -1.25 -22.62
CA GLU A 13 6.55 -2.30 -21.63
C GLU A 13 5.59 -1.87 -20.51
N ARG A 14 5.43 -0.55 -20.28
CA ARG A 14 4.47 -0.02 -19.29
C ARG A 14 3.02 -0.08 -19.78
N ALA A 15 2.78 -0.39 -21.06
CA ALA A 15 1.45 -0.63 -21.62
C ALA A 15 0.82 -1.94 -21.08
N PHE A 16 1.65 -2.85 -20.54
CA PHE A 16 1.18 -4.10 -19.96
C PHE A 16 1.10 -3.99 -18.42
N PRO A 17 -0.08 -4.22 -17.81
CA PRO A 17 -0.19 -4.28 -16.37
C PRO A 17 0.63 -5.45 -15.82
N GLY A 18 1.54 -5.17 -14.88
CA GLY A 18 2.44 -6.18 -14.27
C GLY A 18 3.88 -6.18 -14.78
N GLN A 19 4.21 -5.40 -15.82
CA GLN A 19 5.59 -5.20 -16.31
C GLN A 19 6.31 -4.01 -15.65
N GLY A 20 5.65 -3.32 -14.70
CA GLY A 20 6.30 -2.30 -13.89
C GLY A 20 7.24 -2.96 -12.89
N SER A 21 8.55 -2.85 -13.14
CA SER A 21 9.68 -3.40 -12.37
C SER A 21 9.34 -3.94 -10.96
N ALA A 22 9.90 -5.09 -10.58
CA ALA A 22 9.76 -5.65 -9.23
C ALA A 22 9.98 -4.62 -8.09
N LEU A 23 10.78 -3.57 -8.33
CA LEU A 23 10.93 -2.41 -7.45
C LEU A 23 9.64 -1.60 -7.23
N ARG A 24 8.82 -1.38 -8.26
CA ARG A 24 7.50 -0.71 -8.13
C ARG A 24 6.53 -1.55 -7.31
N HIS A 25 6.53 -2.86 -7.48
CA HIS A 25 5.74 -3.77 -6.66
C HIS A 25 6.21 -3.74 -5.20
N ALA A 26 7.52 -3.83 -4.95
CA ALA A 26 8.08 -3.72 -3.60
C ALA A 26 7.77 -2.36 -2.94
N GLN A 27 7.88 -1.25 -3.67
CA GLN A 27 7.53 0.08 -3.16
C GLN A 27 6.04 0.21 -2.83
N PHE A 28 5.17 -0.40 -3.65
CA PHE A 28 3.74 -0.43 -3.38
C PHE A 28 3.42 -1.23 -2.12
N GLU A 29 4.00 -2.42 -1.98
CA GLU A 29 3.83 -3.25 -0.78
C GLU A 29 4.38 -2.57 0.48
N LEU A 30 5.54 -1.91 0.39
CA LEU A 30 6.09 -1.11 1.51
C LEU A 30 5.11 -0.01 1.94
N LYS A 31 4.60 0.76 0.99
CA LYS A 31 3.64 1.85 1.29
C LYS A 31 2.33 1.32 1.87
N LYS A 32 1.89 0.13 1.46
CA LYS A 32 0.73 -0.54 2.01
C LYS A 32 0.98 -0.95 3.47
N LEU A 33 2.10 -1.61 3.74
CA LEU A 33 2.50 -2.05 5.08
C LEU A 33 2.70 -0.86 6.04
N GLU A 34 3.26 0.25 5.58
CA GLU A 34 3.39 1.48 6.40
C GLU A 34 2.04 2.01 6.88
N LYS A 35 1.02 2.00 6.01
CA LYS A 35 -0.33 2.43 6.37
C LYS A 35 -0.97 1.49 7.39
N GLU A 36 -0.85 0.19 7.18
CA GLU A 36 -1.37 -0.82 8.11
C GLU A 36 -0.70 -0.70 9.48
N ASN A 37 0.61 -0.51 9.52
CA ASN A 37 1.35 -0.34 10.77
C ASN A 37 0.93 0.92 11.54
N LYS A 38 0.70 2.04 10.83
CA LYS A 38 0.18 3.26 11.46
C LYS A 38 -1.19 3.05 12.11
N ILE A 39 -2.11 2.38 11.41
CA ILE A 39 -3.46 2.08 11.95
C ILE A 39 -3.35 1.20 13.19
N LEU A 40 -2.52 0.15 13.14
CA LEU A 40 -2.29 -0.73 14.28
C LEU A 40 -1.69 0.01 15.50
N GLN A 41 -0.79 0.97 15.27
CA GLN A 41 -0.26 1.81 16.35
C GLN A 41 -1.34 2.71 16.97
N GLU A 42 -2.23 3.28 16.16
CA GLU A 42 -3.36 4.07 16.66
C GLU A 42 -4.33 3.20 17.49
N GLU A 43 -4.64 1.97 17.04
CA GLU A 43 -5.45 1.01 17.79
C GLU A 43 -4.80 0.60 19.13
N LEU A 44 -3.49 0.37 19.15
CA LEU A 44 -2.76 0.04 20.37
C LEU A 44 -2.73 1.21 21.36
N ALA A 45 -2.54 2.44 20.87
CA ALA A 45 -2.59 3.64 21.69
C ALA A 45 -3.97 3.81 22.35
N LEU A 46 -5.03 3.61 21.58
CA LEU A 46 -6.41 3.69 22.05
C LEU A 46 -6.74 2.56 23.05
N ARG A 47 -6.25 1.35 22.82
CA ARG A 47 -6.39 0.23 23.77
C ARG A 47 -5.57 0.45 25.05
N GLY A 48 -4.43 1.13 24.97
CA GLY A 48 -3.62 1.50 26.12
C GLY A 48 -4.32 2.49 27.04
N SER A 49 -4.91 3.55 26.48
CA SER A 49 -5.65 4.55 27.26
C SER A 49 -6.89 3.97 27.94
N VAL A 50 -7.65 3.11 27.24
CA VAL A 50 -8.82 2.43 27.81
C VAL A 50 -8.45 1.56 29.01
N ARG A 51 -7.35 0.79 28.92
CA ARG A 51 -6.87 -0.02 30.06
C ARG A 51 -6.53 0.83 31.28
N ILE A 52 -5.79 1.93 31.08
CA ILE A 52 -5.43 2.83 32.18
C ILE A 52 -6.67 3.43 32.83
N THR A 53 -7.68 3.82 32.05
CA THR A 53 -8.93 4.35 32.61
C THR A 53 -9.77 3.31 33.36
N GLN A 54 -9.69 2.03 32.98
CA GLN A 54 -10.37 0.93 33.69
C GLN A 54 -9.63 0.52 34.97
N GLU A 55 -8.31 0.66 35.03
CA GLU A 55 -7.53 0.36 36.24
C GLU A 55 -7.60 1.46 37.30
N LEU A 56 -8.04 2.67 36.92
CA LEU A 56 -8.18 3.83 37.81
C LEU A 56 -9.60 4.02 38.38
N TYR A 57 -10.54 3.11 38.11
CA TYR A 57 -11.91 3.07 38.63
C TYR A 57 -12.16 1.78 39.39
#